data_AF-A0A923IX14-F1
#
_entry.id   AF-A0A923IX14-F1
#
_cell.length_a   1.000
_cell.length_b   1.000
_cell.length_c   1.000
_cell.angle_alpha   90.00
_cell.angle_beta   90.00
_cell.angle_gamma   90.00
#
_symmetry.space_group_name_H-M   'P 1'
#
loop_
_entity.id
_entity.type
_entity.pdbx_description
1 polymer ?
#
loop_
_entity_poly.entity_id
_entity_poly.type
_entity_poly.pdbx_seq_one_letter_code
_entity_poly.pdbx_strand_id
1 'polypeptide(L)' 'MIAAVVEGSAKDLLVAMRARLAVTFDDEETPARDLAAISRRMLELDDRIRAIELAEKEAEREQDAEVADEEWTGV' A
#
# COMPACT_ATOMS: atom_id res chain seq x y z
N MET A 1 4.64 -11.54 8.86
CA MET A 1 4.53 -11.87 7.42
C MET A 1 3.48 -12.93 7.13
N ILE A 2 3.50 -14.10 7.79
CA ILE A 2 2.54 -15.19 7.48
C ILE A 2 1.08 -14.74 7.60
N ALA A 3 0.71 -13.99 8.65
CA ALA A 3 -0.66 -13.46 8.79
C ALA A 3 -1.10 -12.56 7.62
N ALA A 4 -0.23 -11.65 7.16
CA ALA A 4 -0.51 -10.79 6.01
C ALA A 4 -0.62 -11.57 4.68
N VAL A 5 0.02 -12.74 4.57
CA VAL A 5 -0.06 -13.62 3.40
C VAL A 5 -1.33 -14.47 3.41
N VAL A 6 -1.78 -14.92 4.59
CA VAL A 6 -2.89 -15.87 4.73
C VAL A 6 -4.24 -15.17 4.84
N GLU A 7 -4.29 -14.01 5.50
CA GLU A 7 -5.54 -13.33 5.88
C GLU A 7 -5.57 -11.85 5.47
N GLY A 8 -4.43 -11.30 5.05
CA GLY A 8 -4.27 -9.88 4.74
C GLY A 8 -4.65 -9.50 3.31
N SER A 9 -4.87 -8.20 3.10
CA SER A 9 -5.02 -7.62 1.77
C SER A 9 -3.70 -7.61 1.01
N ALA A 10 -3.76 -7.38 -0.31
CA ALA A 10 -2.55 -7.19 -1.12
C ALA A 10 -1.68 -6.03 -0.58
N LYS A 11 -2.30 -4.97 -0.05
CA LYS A 11 -1.61 -3.87 0.62
C LYS A 11 -0.86 -4.34 1.86
N ASP A 12 -1.50 -5.14 2.72
CA ASP A 12 -0.88 -5.64 3.96
C ASP A 12 0.34 -6.50 3.68
N LEU A 13 0.30 -7.30 2.61
CA LEU A 13 1.46 -8.07 2.15
C LEU A 13 2.62 -7.15 1.74
N LEU A 14 2.36 -6.11 0.94
CA LEU A 14 3.39 -5.17 0.50
C LEU A 14 3.98 -4.37 1.66
N VAL A 15 3.14 -3.93 2.62
CA VAL A 15 3.59 -3.28 3.85
C VAL A 15 4.48 -4.22 4.67
N ALA A 16 4.09 -5.49 4.82
CA ALA A 16 4.89 -6.48 5.53
C ALA A 16 6.24 -6.76 4.84
N MET A 17 6.27 -6.81 3.51
CA MET A 17 7.50 -6.93 2.73
C MET A 17 8.41 -5.71 2.92
N ARG A 18 7.85 -4.50 2.86
CA ARG A 18 8.58 -3.24 3.09
C ARG A 18 9.19 -3.19 4.49
N ALA A 19 8.42 -3.57 5.51
CA ALA A 19 8.91 -3.65 6.89
C ALA A 19 10.07 -4.65 7.03
N ARG A 20 10.01 -5.80 6.35
CA ARG A 20 11.10 -6.78 6.36
C ARG A 20 12.37 -6.24 5.70
N LEU A 21 12.23 -5.46 4.61
CA LEU A 21 13.35 -4.83 3.93
C LEU A 21 13.99 -3.71 4.76
N ALA A 22 13.19 -2.92 5.47
CA ALA A 22 13.68 -1.88 6.37
C ALA A 22 14.63 -2.46 7.44
N VAL A 23 14.27 -3.61 8.03
CA VAL A 23 15.14 -4.30 9.00
C VAL A 23 16.51 -4.65 8.40
N THR A 24 16.56 -5.10 7.15
CA THR A 24 17.85 -5.38 6.49
C THR A 24 18.55 -4.11 6.03
N PHE A 25 17.81 -3.07 5.65
CA PHE A 25 18.40 -1.78 5.29
C PHE A 25 19.15 -1.13 6.46
N ASP A 26 18.62 -1.26 7.68
CA ASP A 26 19.20 -0.70 8.91
C ASP A 26 20.32 -1.58 9.51
N ASP A 27 20.57 -2.77 8.96
CA ASP A 27 21.61 -3.68 9.45
C ASP A 27 22.99 -3.27 8.93
N GLU A 28 23.92 -2.97 9.86
CA GLU A 28 25.30 -2.55 9.55
C GLU A 28 26.12 -3.63 8.83
N GLU A 29 25.74 -4.90 8.92
CA GLU A 29 26.39 -6.00 8.19
C GLU A 29 25.95 -6.08 6.71
N THR A 30 24.94 -5.30 6.30
CA THR A 30 24.41 -5.35 4.93
C THR A 30 25.41 -4.77 3.92
N PRO A 31 25.81 -5.54 2.88
CA PRO A 31 26.73 -5.05 1.86
C PRO A 31 26.18 -3.85 1.10
N ALA A 32 27.03 -2.88 0.77
CA ALA A 32 26.63 -1.68 0.01
C ALA A 32 25.94 -1.99 -1.34
N ARG A 33 26.31 -3.11 -1.98
CA ARG A 33 25.65 -3.60 -3.20
C ARG A 33 24.18 -3.95 -2.95
N ASP A 34 23.90 -4.56 -1.81
CA ASP A 34 22.56 -5.01 -1.44
C ASP A 34 21.73 -3.82 -0.96
N LEU A 35 22.32 -2.85 -0.27
CA LEU A 35 21.65 -1.58 0.07
C LEU A 35 21.06 -0.90 -1.17
N ALA A 36 21.81 -0.80 -2.26
CA ALA A 36 21.29 -0.21 -3.50
C ALA A 36 20.10 -0.99 -4.08
N ALA A 37 20.10 -2.32 -3.97
CA ALA A 37 18.99 -3.15 -4.40
C ALA A 37 17.78 -3.01 -3.48
N ILE A 38 18.00 -2.96 -2.17
CA ILE A 38 16.97 -2.76 -1.15
C ILE A 38 16.29 -1.41 -1.33
N SER A 39 17.04 -0.31 -1.51
CA SER A 39 16.47 1.02 -1.71
C SER A 39 15.56 1.08 -2.95
N ARG A 40 16.00 0.50 -4.08
CA ARG A 40 15.14 0.42 -5.29
C ARG A 40 13.85 -0.36 -5.01
N ARG A 41 13.97 -1.49 -4.31
CA ARG A 41 12.81 -2.31 -3.97
C ARG A 41 11.85 -1.60 -3.02
N MET A 42 12.36 -0.84 -2.05
CA MET A 42 11.52 -0.05 -1.15
C MET A 42 10.74 1.04 -1.90
N LEU A 43 11.36 1.72 -2.87
CA LEU A 43 10.66 2.71 -3.72
C LEU A 43 9.55 2.05 -4.55
N GLU A 44 9.82 0.89 -5.16
CA GLU A 44 8.80 0.13 -5.90
C GLU A 44 7.61 -0.28 -5.02
N LEU A 45 7.88 -0.68 -3.77
CA LEU A 45 6.83 -1.04 -2.82
C LEU A 45 6.03 0.18 -2.38
N ASP A 46 6.68 1.32 -2.12
CA ASP A 46 6.02 2.59 -1.79
C ASP A 46 5.04 3.00 -2.90
N ASP A 47 5.50 2.99 -4.15
CA ASP A 47 4.67 3.40 -5.29
C ASP A 47 3.44 2.51 -5.45
N ARG A 48 3.61 1.18 -5.26
CA ARG A 48 2.48 0.23 -5.32
C ARG A 48 1.51 0.41 -4.16
N ILE A 49 2.01 0.63 -2.95
CA ILE A 49 1.15 0.88 -1.78
C ILE A 49 0.32 2.14 -2.01
N ARG A 50 0.95 3.24 -2.45
CA ARG A 50 0.25 4.49 -2.75
C ARG A 50 -0.80 4.33 -3.84
N ALA A 51 -0.52 3.54 -4.88
CA ALA A 51 -1.48 3.27 -5.93
C ALA A 51 -2.72 2.53 -5.40
N ILE A 52 -2.54 1.56 -4.49
CA ILE A 52 -3.65 0.87 -3.84
C ILE A 52 -4.42 1.84 -2.93
N GLU A 53 -3.73 2.62 -2.09
CA GLU A 53 -4.37 3.59 -1.20
C GLU A 53 -5.17 4.64 -1.98
N LEU A 54 -4.66 5.09 -3.13
CA LEU A 54 -5.38 6.01 -4.01
C LEU A 54 -6.64 5.36 -4.59
N ALA A 55 -6.53 4.13 -5.10
CA ALA A 55 -7.67 3.40 -5.66
C ALA A 55 -8.75 3.10 -4.59
N GLU A 56 -8.35 2.71 -3.38
CA GLU A 56 -9.27 2.52 -2.25
C GLU A 56 -10.00 3.82 -1.92
N LYS A 57 -9.29 4.95 -1.85
CA LYS A 57 -9.87 6.26 -1.57
C LYS A 57 -10.79 6.77 -2.68
N GLU A 58 -10.49 6.47 -3.93
CA GLU A 58 -11.35 6.81 -5.08
C GLU A 58 -12.64 5.97 -5.03
N ALA A 59 -12.55 4.67 -4.75
CA ALA A 59 -13.71 3.80 -4.59
C ALA A 59 -14.61 4.22 -3.40
N GLU A 60 -14.02 4.64 -2.28
CA GLU A 60 -14.78 5.18 -1.14
C GLU A 60 -15.55 6.47 -1.54
N ARG A 61 -14.92 7.36 -2.31
CA ARG A 61 -15.58 8.59 -2.78
C ARG A 61 -16.71 8.32 -3.77
N GLU A 62 -16.55 7.36 -4.66
CA GLU A 62 -17.60 6.96 -5.59
C GLU A 62 -18.80 6.38 -4.84
N GLN A 63 -18.56 5.54 -3.83
CA GLN A 63 -19.61 5.01 -2.97
C GLN A 63 -20.36 6.11 -2.20
N ASP A 64 -19.65 7.10 -1.65
CA ASP A 64 -20.28 8.24 -0.97
C ASP A 64 -21.07 9.14 -1.93
N ALA A 65 -20.61 9.30 -3.18
CA ALA A 65 -21.29 10.10 -4.19
C ALA A 65 -22.58 9.44 -4.70
N GLU A 66 -22.64 8.11 -4.79
CA GLU A 66 -23.82 7.37 -5.24
C GLU A 66 -24.99 7.44 -4.23
N VAL A 67 -24.72 7.80 -2.97
CA VAL A 67 -25.73 7.99 -1.91
C VAL A 67 -26.32 9.41 -1.91
N ALA A 68 -25.72 10.36 -2.65
CA ALA A 68 -26.11 11.78 -2.62
C ALA A 68 -27.20 12.20 -3.63
N ASP A 69 -27.83 11.26 -4.33
CA ASP A 69 -28.98 11.55 -5.20
C ASP A 69 -30.28 11.52 -4.40
N GLU A 70 -30.53 12.60 -3.66
CA GLU A 70 -31.86 12.88 -3.10
C GLU A 70 -32.84 13.18 -4.26
N GLU A 71 -34.01 12.54 -4.21
CA GLU A 71 -35.06 12.63 -5.23
C GLU A 71 -35.49 14.09 -5.45
N TRP A 72 -35.27 14.62 -6.65
CA TRP A 72 -35.74 15.95 -7.05
C TRP A 72 -37.26 16.04 -6.91
N THR A 73 -37.75 16.66 -5.83
CA THR A 73 -39.17 17.00 -5.69
C THR A 73 -39.42 18.32 -6.42
N GLY A 74 -39.61 18.26 -7.73
CA GLY A 74 -40.00 19.41 -8.52
C GLY A 74 -41.41 19.87 -8.16
N VAL A 75 -41.52 21.01 -7.47
CA VAL A 75 -42.74 21.82 -7.31
C VAL A 75 -42.37 23.29 -7.47
#